data_AF-A0A6A6UB73-F1
#
_entry.id   AF-A0A6A6UB73-F1
#
_cell.length_a   1.000
_cell.length_b   1.000
_cell.length_c   1.000
_cell.angle_alpha   90.00
_cell.angle_beta   90.00
_cell.angle_gamma   90.00
#
_symmetry.space_group_name_H-M   'P 1'
#
loop_
_entity.id
_entity.type
_entity.pdbx_description
1 polymer ?
#
loop_
_entity_poly.entity_id
_entity_poly.type
_entity_poly.pdbx_seq_one_letter_code
_entity_poly.pdbx_strand_id
1 'polypeptide(L)'
;MSIFAYTPQGLLISRFIDERARKSFDSAYLARCIFEEGDRVCGTYVVSQRAARRVELALSPPSSYAGPVVKGVMVVRIEQEKGCDMLLCNEVWMWRREDEARVPIEGGMGRWMHGFFVRWLMYRALGHISMAKS
;
A
#
# COMPACT_ATOMS: atom_id res chain seq x y z
N MET A 1 1.03 3.17 5.84
CA MET A 1 2.13 2.92 4.88
C MET A 1 3.48 2.67 5.53
N SER A 2 3.81 3.33 6.64
CA SER A 2 5.07 3.11 7.40
C SER A 2 5.35 1.65 7.75
N ILE A 3 4.33 0.88 8.12
CA ILE A 3 4.47 -0.56 8.40
C ILE A 3 4.80 -1.37 7.13
N PHE A 4 4.19 -1.03 5.99
CA PHE A 4 4.42 -1.73 4.72
C PHE A 4 5.89 -1.62 4.27
N ALA A 5 6.54 -0.48 4.51
CA ALA A 5 7.92 -0.24 4.13
C ALA A 5 8.92 -1.26 4.72
N TYR A 6 8.60 -1.87 5.85
CA TYR A 6 9.41 -2.88 6.53
C TYR A 6 8.99 -4.33 6.26
N THR A 7 7.97 -4.54 5.42
CA THR A 7 7.57 -5.90 5.03
C THR A 7 8.60 -6.52 4.07
N PRO A 8 8.71 -7.85 4.00
CA PRO A 8 9.53 -8.51 2.99
C PRO A 8 9.23 -8.04 1.56
N GLN A 9 7.95 -7.83 1.23
CA GLN A 9 7.54 -7.30 -0.07
C GLN A 9 8.03 -5.85 -0.28
N GLY A 10 7.87 -4.97 0.71
CA GLY A 10 8.36 -3.60 0.65
C GLY A 10 9.89 -3.51 0.51
N LEU A 11 10.62 -4.35 1.24
CA LEU A 11 12.08 -4.44 1.16
C LEU A 11 12.56 -5.01 -0.19
N LEU A 12 11.81 -5.94 -0.79
CA LEU A 12 12.12 -6.42 -2.15
C LEU A 12 11.88 -5.32 -3.18
N ILE A 13 10.73 -4.65 -3.14
CA ILE A 13 10.40 -3.54 -4.06
C ILE A 13 11.46 -2.44 -3.97
N SER A 14 11.90 -2.06 -2.77
CA SER A 14 12.89 -0.99 -2.59
C SER A 14 14.25 -1.29 -3.22
N ARG A 15 14.58 -2.57 -3.47
CA ARG A 15 15.81 -3.00 -4.17
C ARG A 15 15.69 -2.93 -5.70
N PHE A 16 14.48 -2.88 -6.24
CA PHE A 16 14.22 -2.90 -7.69
C PHE A 16 13.84 -1.53 -8.26
N ILE A 17 14.00 -0.45 -7.51
CA ILE A 17 13.61 0.91 -7.93
C ILE A 17 14.77 1.90 -7.77
N ASP A 18 14.70 3.01 -8.49
CA ASP A 18 15.68 4.09 -8.38
C ASP A 18 15.66 4.79 -7.02
N GLU A 19 16.70 5.59 -6.75
CA GLU A 19 16.86 6.28 -5.48
C GLU A 19 15.73 7.29 -5.17
N ARG A 20 15.21 7.98 -6.19
CA ARG A 20 14.13 8.95 -5.99
C ARG A 20 12.86 8.24 -5.54
N ALA A 21 12.50 7.12 -6.17
CA ALA A 21 11.35 6.31 -5.74
C ALA A 21 11.60 5.65 -4.38
N ARG A 22 12.84 5.20 -4.11
CA ARG A 22 13.24 4.57 -2.83
C ARG A 22 13.11 5.51 -1.63
N LYS A 23 13.31 6.82 -1.80
CA LYS A 23 13.10 7.82 -0.72
C LYS A 23 11.68 7.79 -0.14
N SER A 24 10.69 7.33 -0.90
CA SER A 24 9.31 7.20 -0.40
C SER A 24 9.08 6.02 0.56
N PHE A 25 10.12 5.22 0.86
CA PHE A 25 10.12 4.22 1.94
C PHE A 25 10.63 4.78 3.27
N ASP A 26 11.26 5.95 3.26
CA ASP A 26 11.86 6.55 4.46
C ASP A 26 10.80 6.84 5.54
N SER A 27 11.12 6.54 6.79
CA SER A 27 10.18 6.72 7.90
C SER A 27 9.82 8.18 8.12
N ALA A 28 10.76 9.10 7.93
CA ALA A 28 10.55 10.53 8.10
C ALA A 28 9.79 11.14 6.91
N TYR A 29 9.93 10.57 5.71
CA TYR A 29 9.02 10.86 4.60
C TYR A 29 7.60 10.40 4.91
N LEU A 30 7.41 9.12 5.27
CA LEU A 30 6.09 8.53 5.51
C LEU A 30 5.35 9.15 6.69
N ALA A 31 6.07 9.65 7.70
CA ALA A 31 5.48 10.36 8.84
C ALA A 31 4.94 11.76 8.48
N ARG A 32 5.48 12.39 7.43
CA ARG A 32 5.07 13.73 6.96
C ARG A 32 4.19 13.69 5.71
N CYS A 33 4.07 12.53 5.07
CA CYS A 33 3.26 12.34 3.88
C CYS A 33 1.77 12.57 4.23
N ILE A 34 1.21 13.64 3.67
CA ILE A 34 -0.21 14.00 3.81
C ILE A 34 -1.10 13.38 2.71
N PHE A 35 -0.48 12.63 1.78
CA PHE A 35 -1.13 11.93 0.68
C PHE A 35 -1.89 12.88 -0.27
N GLU A 36 -1.19 13.92 -0.73
CA GLU A 36 -1.67 14.78 -1.80
C GLU A 36 -1.61 14.05 -3.14
N GLU A 37 -2.43 14.46 -4.10
CA GLU A 37 -2.43 13.86 -5.43
C GLU A 37 -1.05 13.97 -6.09
N GLY A 38 -0.57 12.85 -6.63
CA GLY A 38 0.77 12.70 -7.19
C GLY A 38 1.84 12.24 -6.19
N ASP A 39 1.57 12.23 -4.88
CA ASP A 39 2.53 11.73 -3.89
C ASP A 39 2.85 10.25 -4.15
N ARG A 40 4.14 9.95 -4.25
CA ARG A 40 4.63 8.56 -4.35
C ARG A 40 4.88 8.01 -2.96
N VAL A 41 4.41 6.80 -2.71
CA VAL A 41 4.47 6.14 -1.41
C VAL A 41 4.96 4.71 -1.58
N CYS A 42 5.97 4.31 -0.81
CA CYS A 42 6.56 2.98 -0.88
C CYS A 42 6.91 2.54 -2.32
N GLY A 43 7.46 3.47 -3.10
CA GLY A 43 8.04 3.28 -4.42
C GLY A 43 7.03 3.11 -5.54
N THR A 44 5.96 2.36 -5.35
CA THR A 44 5.05 1.93 -6.43
C THR A 44 3.64 2.50 -6.30
N TYR A 45 3.23 2.97 -5.14
CA TYR A 45 1.91 3.56 -4.96
C TYR A 45 1.98 5.06 -5.24
N VAL A 46 1.10 5.58 -6.09
CA VAL A 46 0.97 7.01 -6.35
C VAL A 46 -0.44 7.43 -6.00
N VAL A 47 -0.59 8.49 -5.21
CA VAL A 47 -1.92 9.02 -4.88
C VAL A 47 -2.58 9.50 -6.17
N SER A 48 -3.66 8.84 -6.56
CA SER A 48 -4.42 9.19 -7.75
C SER A 48 -5.60 10.10 -7.43
N GLN A 49 -6.17 9.95 -6.23
CA GLN A 49 -7.27 10.80 -5.75
C GLN A 49 -7.19 10.98 -4.24
N ARG A 50 -7.50 12.20 -3.78
CA ARG A 50 -7.61 12.52 -2.36
C ARG A 50 -8.94 13.19 -2.04
N ALA A 51 -9.64 12.65 -1.04
CA ALA A 51 -10.82 13.26 -0.44
C ALA A 51 -10.73 13.21 1.09
N ALA A 52 -11.62 13.94 1.78
CA ALA A 52 -11.58 14.13 3.23
C ALA A 52 -11.47 12.82 4.04
N ARG A 53 -12.10 11.74 3.57
CA ARG A 53 -12.10 10.41 4.23
C ARG A 53 -11.73 9.27 3.30
N ARG A 54 -11.07 9.57 2.17
CA ARG A 54 -10.71 8.56 1.16
C ARG A 54 -9.38 8.94 0.49
N VAL A 55 -8.53 7.96 0.29
CA VAL A 55 -7.32 8.06 -0.55
C VAL A 55 -7.32 6.90 -1.51
N GLU A 56 -7.06 7.20 -2.77
CA GLU A 56 -6.80 6.19 -3.79
C GLU A 56 -5.34 6.25 -4.20
N LEU A 57 -4.72 5.07 -4.26
CA LEU A 57 -3.32 4.87 -4.52
C LEU A 57 -3.19 3.93 -5.71
N ALA A 58 -2.93 4.47 -6.89
CA ALA A 58 -2.67 3.69 -8.09
C ALA A 58 -1.32 2.97 -7.96
N LEU A 59 -1.28 1.69 -8.33
CA LEU A 59 -0.05 0.95 -8.57
C LEU A 59 0.57 1.47 -9.87
N SER A 60 1.57 2.32 -9.71
CA SER A 60 2.35 2.95 -10.76
C SER A 60 3.83 2.75 -10.45
N PRO A 61 4.41 1.56 -10.72
CA PRO A 61 5.83 1.34 -10.53
C PRO A 61 6.65 2.34 -11.37
N PRO A 62 7.80 2.83 -10.87
CA PRO A 62 8.66 3.74 -11.63
C PRO A 62 9.19 3.03 -12.89
N SER A 63 9.61 3.80 -13.90
CA SER A 63 10.19 3.24 -15.14
C SER A 63 11.43 2.39 -14.89
N SER A 64 12.13 2.61 -13.78
CA SER A 64 13.29 1.83 -13.36
C SER A 64 12.92 0.45 -12.78
N TYR A 65 11.63 0.15 -12.58
CA TYR A 65 11.20 -1.07 -11.92
C TYR A 65 11.43 -2.28 -12.81
N ALA A 66 12.34 -3.16 -12.38
CA ALA A 66 12.71 -4.36 -13.12
C ALA A 66 11.82 -5.59 -12.80
N GLY A 67 10.81 -5.43 -11.94
CA GLY A 67 9.91 -6.51 -11.54
C GLY A 67 8.64 -6.58 -12.40
N PRO A 68 7.79 -7.60 -12.15
CA PRO A 68 6.50 -7.74 -12.84
C PRO A 68 5.57 -6.55 -12.59
N VAL A 69 5.08 -5.93 -13.66
CA VAL A 69 4.19 -4.78 -13.58
C VAL A 69 2.75 -5.27 -13.44
N VAL A 70 2.09 -4.86 -12.36
CA VAL A 70 0.66 -5.10 -12.12
C VAL A 70 -0.05 -3.78 -12.10
N LYS A 71 -1.21 -3.72 -12.75
CA LYS A 71 -2.11 -2.60 -12.62
C LYS A 71 -2.98 -2.81 -11.39
N GLY A 72 -3.26 -1.75 -10.67
CA GLY A 72 -4.08 -1.85 -9.49
C GLY A 72 -4.33 -0.53 -8.82
N VAL A 73 -5.25 -0.55 -7.86
CA VAL A 73 -5.53 0.57 -6.98
C VAL A 73 -5.70 0.05 -5.56
N MET A 74 -5.09 0.75 -4.60
CA MET A 74 -5.41 0.61 -3.19
C MET A 74 -6.31 1.77 -2.78
N VAL A 75 -7.46 1.46 -2.18
CA VAL A 75 -8.39 2.43 -1.64
C VAL A 75 -8.38 2.31 -0.13
N VAL A 76 -8.07 3.43 0.54
CA VAL A 76 -8.16 3.54 1.99
C VAL A 76 -9.25 4.56 2.31
N ARG A 77 -10.23 4.17 3.12
CA ARG A 77 -11.33 5.07 3.49
C ARG A 77 -11.81 4.87 4.92
N ILE A 78 -12.43 5.91 5.47
CA ILE A 78 -13.08 5.89 6.77
C ILE A 78 -14.59 5.97 6.57
N GLU A 79 -15.30 4.95 7.02
CA GLU A 79 -16.76 4.86 7.00
C GLU A 79 -17.33 5.02 8.41
N GLN A 80 -18.59 5.45 8.50
CA GLN A 80 -19.36 5.42 9.74
C GLN A 80 -20.43 4.34 9.58
N GLU A 81 -20.39 3.32 10.44
CA GLU A 81 -21.34 2.22 10.41
C GLU A 81 -22.25 2.31 11.64
N LYS A 82 -23.53 1.96 11.49
CA LYS A 82 -24.47 2.00 12.63
C LYS A 82 -23.99 1.05 13.72
N GLY A 83 -23.64 1.60 14.89
CA GLY A 83 -23.15 0.83 16.05
C GLY A 83 -21.62 0.75 16.18
N CYS A 84 -20.86 1.39 15.28
CA CYS A 84 -19.41 1.60 15.43
C CYS A 84 -19.07 3.07 15.17
N ASP A 85 -18.21 3.67 15.99
CA ASP A 85 -17.85 5.09 15.86
C ASP A 85 -17.20 5.39 14.49
N MET A 86 -16.24 4.56 14.06
CA MET A 86 -15.55 4.66 12.78
C MET A 86 -15.02 3.29 12.31
N LEU A 87 -15.20 2.99 11.03
CA LEU A 87 -14.66 1.80 10.37
C LEU A 87 -13.56 2.21 9.39
N LEU A 88 -12.36 1.65 9.55
CA LEU A 88 -11.26 1.84 8.59
C LEU A 88 -11.30 0.72 7.55
N CYS A 89 -11.57 1.08 6.30
CA CYS A 89 -11.60 0.16 5.18
C CYS A 89 -10.32 0.29 4.35
N ASN A 90 -9.68 -0.85 4.07
CA ASN A 90 -8.54 -0.95 3.16
C ASN A 90 -8.86 -2.01 2.11
N GLU A 91 -8.91 -1.60 0.86
CA GLU A 91 -9.18 -2.48 -0.28
C GLU A 91 -8.05 -2.36 -1.29
N VAL A 92 -7.65 -3.48 -1.87
CA VAL A 92 -6.64 -3.52 -2.94
C VAL A 92 -7.22 -4.29 -4.11
N TRP A 93 -7.33 -3.61 -5.23
CA TRP A 93 -7.77 -4.17 -6.51
C TRP A 93 -6.54 -4.28 -7.39
N MET A 94 -6.25 -5.48 -7.89
CA MET A 94 -5.15 -5.73 -8.82
C MET A 94 -5.70 -6.45 -10.03
N TRP A 95 -5.24 -6.05 -11.21
CA TRP A 95 -5.61 -6.67 -12.47
C TRP A 95 -4.40 -6.75 -13.41
N ARG A 96 -4.44 -7.75 -14.27
CA ARG A 96 -3.54 -7.94 -15.39
C ARG A 96 -4.35 -8.44 -16.57
N ARG A 97 -3.84 -8.28 -17.78
CA ARG A 97 -4.41 -8.98 -18.92
C ARG A 97 -4.09 -10.47 -18.82
N GLU A 98 -4.90 -11.31 -19.46
CA GLU A 98 -4.73 -12.76 -19.41
C GLU A 98 -3.36 -13.20 -19.98
N ASP A 99 -2.89 -12.48 -21.00
CA ASP A 99 -1.63 -12.69 -21.72
C ASP A 99 -0.38 -12.13 -21.00
N GLU A 100 -0.56 -11.36 -19.93
CA GLU A 100 0.55 -10.82 -19.14
C GLU A 100 1.10 -11.84 -18.13
N ALA A 101 2.42 -11.79 -17.89
CA ALA A 101 3.10 -12.71 -16.97
C ALA A 101 2.44 -12.71 -15.58
N ARG A 102 2.24 -13.91 -15.01
CA ARG A 102 1.73 -14.06 -13.65
C ARG A 102 2.68 -13.41 -12.68
N VAL A 103 2.12 -12.66 -11.74
CA VAL A 103 2.94 -12.16 -10.63
C VAL A 103 3.25 -13.25 -9.63
N PRO A 104 4.42 -13.20 -8.95
CA PRO A 104 4.78 -14.14 -7.90
C PRO A 104 3.70 -14.30 -6.81
N ILE A 105 2.87 -13.26 -6.61
CA ILE A 105 1.76 -13.28 -5.65
C ILE A 105 0.61 -14.24 -6.05
N GLU A 106 0.51 -14.63 -7.33
CA GLU A 106 -0.47 -15.59 -7.85
C GLU A 106 -0.07 -17.06 -7.62
N GLY A 107 1.17 -17.32 -7.22
CA GLY A 107 1.61 -18.65 -6.76
C GLY A 107 1.11 -18.96 -5.34
N GLY A 108 1.10 -20.24 -4.94
CA GLY A 108 0.60 -20.67 -3.63
C GLY A 108 1.25 -19.97 -2.43
N MET A 109 2.55 -19.64 -2.52
CA MET A 109 3.29 -18.88 -1.51
C MET A 109 2.84 -17.40 -1.42
N GLY A 110 2.49 -16.82 -2.57
CA GLY A 110 2.03 -15.44 -2.69
C GLY A 110 0.68 -15.18 -2.06
N ARG A 111 -0.27 -16.11 -2.25
CA ARG A 111 -1.61 -16.06 -1.65
C ARG A 111 -1.58 -16.19 -0.13
N TRP A 112 -0.72 -17.06 0.40
CA TRP A 112 -0.49 -17.23 1.84
C TRP A 112 0.14 -15.97 2.46
N MET A 113 1.18 -15.42 1.83
CA MET A 113 1.79 -14.16 2.25
C MET A 113 0.77 -13.01 2.23
N HIS A 114 0.00 -12.84 1.15
CA HIS A 114 -0.98 -11.75 1.04
C HIS A 114 -2.07 -11.82 2.11
N GLY A 115 -2.63 -13.01 2.38
CA GLY A 115 -3.62 -13.20 3.43
C GLY A 115 -3.07 -12.93 4.84
N PHE A 116 -1.84 -13.37 5.11
CA PHE A 116 -1.15 -13.08 6.36
C PHE A 116 -0.87 -11.57 6.52
N PHE A 117 -0.42 -10.90 5.46
CA PHE A 117 -0.07 -9.47 5.49
C PHE A 117 -1.27 -8.56 5.66
N VAL A 118 -2.40 -8.82 5.00
CA VAL A 118 -3.62 -8.03 5.19
C VAL A 118 -4.07 -8.10 6.65
N ARG A 119 -4.12 -9.31 7.22
CA ARG A 119 -4.53 -9.52 8.62
C ARG A 119 -3.57 -8.87 9.62
N TRP A 120 -2.26 -8.95 9.37
CA TRP A 120 -1.23 -8.36 10.23
C TRP A 120 -1.16 -6.83 10.13
N LEU A 121 -1.30 -6.25 8.93
CA LEU A 121 -1.38 -4.80 8.73
C LEU A 121 -2.61 -4.21 9.42
N MET A 122 -3.77 -4.86 9.33
CA MET A 122 -4.96 -4.41 10.05
C MET A 122 -4.75 -4.43 11.56
N TYR A 123 -4.19 -5.51 12.10
CA TYR A 123 -3.93 -5.63 13.54
C TYR A 123 -2.96 -4.55 14.06
N ARG A 124 -1.85 -4.29 13.33
CA ARG A 124 -0.90 -3.24 13.73
C ARG A 124 -1.41 -1.82 13.48
N ALA A 125 -2.22 -1.59 12.45
CA ALA A 125 -2.86 -0.30 12.21
C ALA A 125 -3.81 0.05 13.37
N LEU A 126 -4.61 -0.91 13.83
CA LEU A 126 -5.47 -0.73 15.01
C LEU A 126 -4.65 -0.39 16.26
N GLY A 127 -3.51 -1.06 16.49
CA GLY A 127 -2.63 -0.75 17.61
C GLY A 127 -2.04 0.68 17.58
N HIS A 128 -1.69 1.19 16.40
CA HIS A 128 -1.21 2.58 16.27
C HIS A 128 -2.32 3.63 16.45
N ILE A 129 -3.54 3.32 16.02
CA ILE A 129 -4.70 4.21 16.19
C ILE A 129 -5.18 4.22 17.64
N SER A 130 -5.14 3.07 18.34
CA SER A 130 -5.53 2.97 19.74
C SER A 130 -4.50 3.59 20.69
N MET A 131 -3.20 3.47 20.40
CA MET A 131 -2.15 4.09 21.21
C MET A 131 -2.05 5.61 21.06
N ALA A 132 -2.53 6.19 19.95
CA ALA A 132 -2.57 7.65 19.76
C ALA A 132 -3.66 8.35 20.62
N LYS A 133 -4.46 7.58 21.38
CA LYS A 133 -5.45 8.09 22.34
C LYS A 133 -5.02 7.99 23.81
N SER A 134 -3.76 7.65 24.10
CA SER A 134 -3.22 7.63 25.47
C SER A 134 -2.35 8.83 25.79
#